data_AF-A0A0N4X475-F1
#
_entry.id   AF-A0A0N4X475-F1
#
_cell.length_a   1.000
_cell.length_b   1.000
_cell.length_c   1.000
_cell.angle_alpha   90.00
_cell.angle_beta   90.00
_cell.angle_gamma   90.00
#
_symmetry.space_group_name_H-M   'P 1'
#
loop_
_entity.id
_entity.type
_entity.pdbx_description
1 polymer ?
#
loop_
_entity_poly.entity_id
_entity_poly.type
_entity_poly.pdbx_seq_one_letter_code
_entity_poly.pdbx_strand_id
1 'polypeptide(L)'
;MPSVPTAGARCMTERPPRRSKTCRSRNSRKKVVCSVTGLTLHQKALLTRKWNRMESATVYELGRRMFESIFTENPHYLAYLDLKGEPNWRNHINFKIHVQRFVTAMSEAMRRLRDPSTSYDVLRDFGASYAVYPKRVSAVYFERLANALNQTATQLQEGDHQGIEMPVSASFSSFSTPAKTAIHSRGSLTGVDSIREHGDCLGQLLSLIWDSKAEHHGPNDVCPITAEAWTVLSAFLANQIKYGYEMERVIRTELSKLGLDGSGGMKRGALSLQRPTQFA
;
A
#
# COMPACT_ATOMS: atom_id res chain seq x y z
N MET A 1 -55.39 26.38 -70.41
CA MET A 1 -54.70 26.16 -71.70
C MET A 1 -53.29 26.73 -71.58
N PRO A 2 -52.28 26.05 -72.15
CA PRO A 2 -51.01 25.56 -71.55
C PRO A 2 -49.86 26.59 -71.71
N SER A 3 -48.64 26.46 -71.15
CA SER A 3 -47.68 25.36 -71.21
C SER A 3 -46.50 25.51 -70.21
N VAL A 4 -45.95 24.36 -69.83
CA VAL A 4 -44.71 24.06 -69.05
C VAL A 4 -43.53 23.96 -70.06
N PRO A 5 -42.23 23.70 -69.69
CA PRO A 5 -41.27 24.28 -68.75
C PRO A 5 -39.97 24.81 -69.46
N THR A 6 -39.00 25.34 -68.71
CA THR A 6 -37.57 25.05 -69.02
C THR A 6 -36.74 24.92 -67.76
N ALA A 7 -35.98 23.83 -67.74
CA ALA A 7 -35.17 23.36 -66.63
C ALA A 7 -33.88 24.17 -66.48
N GLY A 8 -33.51 24.45 -65.22
CA GLY A 8 -32.19 24.93 -64.82
C GLY A 8 -31.77 24.19 -63.55
N ALA A 9 -30.65 23.48 -63.64
CA ALA A 9 -30.13 22.46 -62.73
C ALA A 9 -29.97 22.83 -61.23
N ARG A 10 -30.24 21.81 -60.41
CA ARG A 10 -29.49 21.32 -59.22
C ARG A 10 -29.06 22.31 -58.12
N CYS A 11 -29.52 22.05 -56.89
CA CYS A 11 -28.67 21.42 -55.86
C CYS A 11 -29.50 20.96 -54.65
N MET A 12 -29.50 19.66 -54.40
CA MET A 12 -29.90 19.04 -53.14
C MET A 12 -28.91 19.44 -52.04
N THR A 13 -29.40 19.83 -50.87
CA THR A 13 -28.90 19.34 -49.57
C THR A 13 -29.77 19.88 -48.45
N GLU A 14 -30.76 19.08 -48.04
CA GLU A 14 -31.33 19.17 -46.70
C GLU A 14 -30.19 19.04 -45.68
N ARG A 15 -29.97 20.08 -44.88
CA ARG A 15 -29.14 19.99 -43.68
C ARG A 15 -30.08 19.83 -42.48
N PRO A 16 -30.02 18.72 -41.73
CA PRO A 16 -30.71 18.63 -40.45
C PRO A 16 -30.07 19.63 -39.47
N PRO A 17 -30.83 20.15 -38.49
CA PRO A 17 -30.30 21.08 -37.52
C PRO A 17 -29.17 20.42 -36.75
N ARG A 18 -27.99 21.05 -36.77
CA ARG A 18 -26.82 20.67 -35.98
C ARG A 18 -27.23 20.63 -34.51
N ARG A 19 -27.43 19.42 -34.01
CA ARG A 19 -27.60 19.11 -32.58
C ARG A 19 -26.43 19.76 -31.83
N SER A 20 -26.75 20.78 -31.04
CA SER A 20 -25.81 21.46 -30.16
C SER A 20 -25.04 20.41 -29.37
N LYS A 21 -23.71 20.48 -29.44
CA LYS A 21 -22.79 19.66 -28.65
C LYS A 21 -23.30 19.69 -27.21
N THR A 22 -23.80 18.56 -26.73
CA THR A 22 -24.02 18.36 -25.30
C THR A 22 -22.73 18.74 -24.62
N CYS A 23 -22.79 19.73 -23.73
CA CYS A 23 -21.73 19.98 -22.78
C CYS A 23 -21.38 18.61 -22.20
N ARG A 24 -20.22 18.07 -22.58
CA ARG A 24 -19.61 16.98 -21.82
C ARG A 24 -19.50 17.56 -20.44
N SER A 25 -20.41 17.14 -19.56
CA SER A 25 -20.19 17.19 -18.13
C SER A 25 -18.80 16.60 -17.96
N ARG A 26 -17.83 17.48 -17.71
CA ARG A 26 -16.56 17.10 -17.12
C ARG A 26 -17.00 16.51 -15.80
N ASN A 27 -17.29 15.22 -15.80
CA ASN A 27 -17.28 14.43 -14.58
C ASN A 27 -15.89 14.69 -14.03
N SER A 28 -15.83 15.60 -13.05
CA SER A 28 -14.70 15.77 -12.17
C SER A 28 -14.30 14.34 -11.83
N ARG A 29 -13.12 13.90 -12.28
CA ARG A 29 -12.56 12.60 -11.91
C ARG A 29 -12.35 12.71 -10.40
N LYS A 30 -13.41 12.50 -9.62
CA LYS A 30 -13.39 12.46 -8.16
C LYS A 30 -12.28 11.47 -7.87
N LYS A 31 -11.26 11.89 -7.11
CA LYS A 31 -10.15 11.04 -6.70
C LYS A 31 -10.78 9.77 -6.12
N VAL A 32 -10.79 8.68 -6.89
CA VAL A 32 -11.47 7.45 -6.46
C VAL A 32 -10.60 6.88 -5.35
N VAL A 33 -11.11 6.98 -4.13
CA VAL A 33 -10.49 6.44 -2.93
C VAL A 33 -10.89 4.98 -2.82
N CYS A 34 -9.92 4.10 -2.61
CA CYS A 34 -10.18 2.69 -2.38
C CYS A 34 -10.89 2.50 -1.03
N SER A 35 -12.08 1.89 -1.03
CA SER A 35 -12.87 1.64 0.19
C SER A 35 -12.16 0.77 1.23
N VAL A 36 -11.24 -0.10 0.80
CA VAL A 36 -10.50 -0.99 1.69
C VAL A 36 -9.32 -0.28 2.36
N THR A 37 -8.56 0.49 1.56
CA THR A 37 -7.27 1.04 2.02
C THR A 37 -7.31 2.52 2.38
N GLY A 38 -8.35 3.25 1.97
CA GLY A 38 -8.39 4.71 2.06
C GLY A 38 -7.45 5.42 1.09
N LEU A 39 -6.66 4.69 0.29
CA LEU A 39 -5.69 5.26 -0.64
C LEU A 39 -6.32 5.49 -2.02
N THR A 40 -5.96 6.61 -2.64
CA THR A 40 -6.22 6.85 -4.06
C THR A 40 -5.31 6.00 -4.94
N LEU A 41 -5.69 5.77 -6.20
CA LEU A 41 -4.84 5.05 -7.16
C LEU A 41 -3.45 5.71 -7.31
N HIS A 42 -3.38 7.04 -7.24
CA HIS A 42 -2.14 7.79 -7.32
C HIS A 42 -1.23 7.55 -6.10
N GLN A 43 -1.77 7.63 -4.88
CA GLN A 43 -1.02 7.35 -3.65
C GLN A 43 -0.49 5.91 -3.64
N LYS A 44 -1.30 4.93 -4.08
CA LYS A 44 -0.83 3.54 -4.23
C LYS A 44 0.36 3.43 -5.17
N ALA A 45 0.31 4.09 -6.32
CA ALA A 45 1.42 4.07 -7.28
C ALA A 45 2.70 4.71 -6.71
N LEU A 46 2.58 5.81 -5.96
CA LEU A 46 3.72 6.44 -5.28
C LEU A 46 4.35 5.50 -4.24
N LEU A 47 3.52 4.94 -3.37
CA LEU A 47 3.96 4.00 -2.32
C LEU A 47 4.63 2.77 -2.93
N THR A 48 4.03 2.15 -3.95
CA THR A 48 4.62 0.97 -4.62
C THR A 48 5.96 1.30 -5.28
N ARG A 49 6.07 2.45 -5.96
CA ARG A 49 7.36 2.86 -6.57
C ARG A 49 8.43 3.09 -5.51
N LYS A 50 8.10 3.74 -4.40
CA LYS A 50 9.03 3.98 -3.31
C LYS A 50 9.44 2.68 -2.63
N TRP A 51 8.48 1.80 -2.36
CA TRP A 51 8.70 0.48 -1.81
C TRP A 51 9.69 -0.34 -2.64
N ASN A 52 9.49 -0.40 -3.95
CA ASN A 52 10.33 -1.19 -4.85
C ASN A 52 11.76 -0.64 -5.00
N ARG A 53 12.05 0.57 -4.53
CA ARG A 53 13.40 1.16 -4.50
C ARG A 53 14.14 0.86 -3.20
N MET A 54 13.43 0.46 -2.15
CA MET A 54 14.05 0.13 -0.87
C MET A 54 14.65 -1.27 -0.93
N GLU A 55 15.90 -1.40 -0.50
CA GLU A 55 16.52 -2.71 -0.28
C GLU A 55 15.85 -3.45 0.89
N SER A 56 15.91 -4.78 0.88
CA SER A 56 15.38 -5.60 1.97
C SER A 56 15.94 -5.20 3.34
N ALA A 57 17.22 -4.77 3.39
CA ALA A 57 17.85 -4.27 4.62
C ALA A 57 17.19 -2.98 5.12
N THR A 58 16.89 -2.03 4.23
CA THR A 58 16.19 -0.79 4.54
C THR A 58 14.77 -1.06 5.04
N VAL A 59 14.06 -2.01 4.43
CA VAL A 59 12.73 -2.41 4.88
C VAL A 59 12.76 -3.05 6.27
N TYR A 60 13.75 -3.91 6.53
CA TYR A 60 13.94 -4.48 7.87
C TYR A 60 14.24 -3.40 8.91
N GLU A 61 15.13 -2.47 8.56
CA GLU A 61 15.52 -1.35 9.41
C GLU A 61 14.33 -0.43 9.74
N LEU A 62 13.44 -0.19 8.77
CA LEU A 62 12.17 0.52 8.98
C LEU A 62 11.34 -0.17 10.07
N GLY A 63 11.13 -1.49 9.96
CA GLY A 63 10.40 -2.25 10.97
C GLY A 63 11.10 -2.22 12.34
N ARG A 64 12.43 -2.34 12.35
CA ARG A 64 13.24 -2.31 13.58
C ARG A 64 13.10 -0.98 14.31
N ARG A 65 13.34 0.15 13.62
CA ARG A 65 13.26 1.50 14.20
C ARG A 65 11.86 1.82 14.72
N MET A 66 10.82 1.41 13.99
CA MET A 66 9.44 1.56 14.40
C MET A 66 9.17 0.91 15.77
N PHE A 67 9.51 -0.37 15.93
CA PHE A 67 9.30 -1.05 17.21
C PHE A 67 10.27 -0.57 18.31
N GLU A 68 11.50 -0.19 17.96
CA GLU A 68 12.43 0.39 18.93
C GLU A 68 11.91 1.68 19.55
N SER A 69 11.34 2.59 18.74
CA SER A 69 10.69 3.80 19.24
C SER A 69 9.55 3.45 20.19
N ILE A 70 8.64 2.55 19.80
CA ILE A 70 7.49 2.15 20.62
C ILE A 70 7.92 1.59 21.98
N PHE A 71 8.88 0.66 22.00
CA PHE A 71 9.32 0.00 23.23
C PHE A 71 10.25 0.86 24.07
N THR A 72 10.97 1.81 23.47
CA THR A 72 11.75 2.79 24.23
C THR A 72 10.83 3.79 24.93
N GLU A 73 9.81 4.30 24.24
CA GLU A 73 8.82 5.21 24.83
C GLU A 73 7.89 4.53 25.83
N ASN A 74 7.57 3.25 25.60
CA ASN A 74 6.61 2.49 26.39
C ASN A 74 7.16 1.09 26.73
N PRO A 75 8.10 0.98 27.69
CA PRO A 75 8.79 -0.28 27.99
C PRO A 75 7.86 -1.41 28.46
N HIS A 76 6.68 -1.08 29.00
CA HIS A 76 5.71 -2.09 29.43
C HIS A 76 5.16 -2.95 28.28
N TYR A 77 5.21 -2.47 27.03
CA TYR A 77 4.79 -3.25 25.86
C TYR A 77 5.75 -4.38 25.51
N LEU A 78 6.98 -4.39 26.06
CA LEU A 78 7.89 -5.54 25.94
C LEU A 78 7.28 -6.83 26.50
N ALA A 79 6.31 -6.73 27.42
CA ALA A 79 5.57 -7.88 27.93
C ALA A 79 4.78 -8.61 26.84
N TYR A 80 4.41 -7.96 25.73
CA TYR A 80 3.70 -8.60 24.62
C TYR A 80 4.58 -9.55 23.81
N LEU A 81 5.90 -9.47 23.98
CA LEU A 81 6.92 -10.28 23.30
C LEU A 81 7.67 -11.21 24.28
N ASP A 82 7.17 -11.31 25.52
CA ASP A 82 7.85 -12.01 26.62
C ASP A 82 9.24 -11.44 26.95
N LEU A 83 9.40 -10.12 26.82
CA LEU A 83 10.66 -9.39 27.07
C LEU A 83 10.58 -8.44 28.27
N LYS A 84 9.61 -8.66 29.18
CA LYS A 84 9.44 -7.79 30.34
C LYS A 84 10.67 -7.89 31.26
N GLY A 85 11.36 -6.77 31.45
CA GLY A 85 12.54 -6.68 32.32
C GLY A 85 13.84 -7.14 31.66
N GLU A 86 13.83 -7.50 30.38
CA GLU A 86 15.04 -7.86 29.63
C GLU A 86 15.86 -6.60 29.30
N PRO A 87 17.06 -6.39 29.87
CA PRO A 87 17.84 -5.17 29.66
C PRO A 87 18.38 -5.06 28.22
N ASN A 88 18.65 -6.19 27.55
CA ASN A 88 19.20 -6.21 26.20
C ASN A 88 18.15 -6.63 25.15
N TRP A 89 16.90 -6.20 25.34
CA TRP A 89 15.77 -6.61 24.50
C TRP A 89 15.97 -6.30 23.01
N ARG A 90 16.73 -5.24 22.67
CA ARG A 90 17.05 -4.86 21.28
C ARG A 90 17.80 -5.95 20.51
N ASN A 91 18.61 -6.75 21.21
CA ASN A 91 19.38 -7.83 20.60
C ASN A 91 18.71 -9.20 20.74
N HIS A 92 17.63 -9.29 21.52
CA HIS A 92 16.95 -10.53 21.83
C HIS A 92 16.27 -11.15 20.60
N ILE A 93 16.27 -12.48 20.51
CA ILE A 93 15.73 -13.21 19.36
C ILE A 93 14.23 -12.97 19.16
N ASN A 94 13.43 -12.94 20.24
CA ASN A 94 11.99 -12.61 20.16
C ASN A 94 11.74 -11.26 19.51
N PHE A 95 12.55 -10.24 19.81
CA PHE A 95 12.43 -8.93 19.18
C PHE A 95 12.74 -9.00 17.68
N LYS A 96 13.85 -9.65 17.30
CA LYS A 96 14.24 -9.83 15.89
C LYS A 96 13.20 -10.62 15.09
N ILE A 97 12.68 -11.72 15.66
CA ILE A 97 11.59 -12.50 15.05
C ILE A 97 10.33 -11.64 14.89
N HIS A 98 9.99 -10.85 15.90
CA HIS A 98 8.83 -9.98 15.85
C HIS A 98 8.92 -8.96 14.72
N VAL A 99 10.05 -8.26 14.61
CA VAL A 99 10.35 -7.33 13.52
C VAL A 99 10.28 -8.04 12.17
N GLN A 100 10.92 -9.22 12.04
CA GLN A 100 10.91 -9.99 10.80
C GLN A 100 9.49 -10.38 10.36
N ARG A 101 8.66 -10.87 11.29
CA ARG A 101 7.26 -11.25 11.00
C ARG A 101 6.45 -10.05 10.53
N PHE A 102 6.62 -8.89 11.17
CA PHE A 102 5.97 -7.65 10.75
C PHE A 102 6.42 -7.25 9.34
N VAL A 103 7.72 -7.21 9.08
CA VAL A 103 8.30 -6.82 7.80
C VAL A 103 7.84 -7.73 6.66
N THR A 104 7.77 -9.03 6.90
CA THR A 104 7.20 -9.99 5.94
C THR A 104 5.73 -9.68 5.65
N ALA A 105 4.91 -9.45 6.69
CA ALA A 105 3.50 -9.13 6.53
C ALA A 105 3.30 -7.80 5.78
N MET A 106 4.09 -6.79 6.09
CA MET A 106 4.06 -5.48 5.45
C MET A 106 4.50 -5.56 3.98
N SER A 107 5.52 -6.34 3.68
CA SER A 107 5.98 -6.58 2.30
C SER A 107 4.88 -7.22 1.45
N GLU A 108 4.16 -8.19 2.01
CA GLU A 108 3.06 -8.84 1.32
C GLU A 108 1.87 -7.89 1.08
N ALA A 109 1.56 -7.07 2.08
CA ALA A 109 0.56 -6.02 1.97
C ALA A 109 0.92 -4.99 0.87
N MET A 110 2.19 -4.61 0.78
CA MET A 110 2.69 -3.69 -0.24
C MET A 110 2.65 -4.29 -1.65
N ARG A 111 3.02 -5.56 -1.80
CA ARG A 111 2.95 -6.29 -3.08
C ARG A 111 1.54 -6.31 -3.67
N ARG A 112 0.53 -6.35 -2.79
CA ARG A 112 -0.89 -6.47 -3.16
C ARG A 112 -1.68 -5.17 -2.97
N LEU A 113 -1.00 -4.02 -2.79
CA LEU A 113 -1.65 -2.73 -2.50
C LEU A 113 -2.65 -2.29 -3.58
N ARG A 114 -2.41 -2.69 -4.84
CA ARG A 114 -3.29 -2.39 -5.98
C ARG A 114 -4.65 -3.10 -5.87
N ASP A 115 -4.66 -4.37 -5.48
CA ASP A 115 -5.86 -5.20 -5.32
C ASP A 115 -5.94 -5.80 -3.90
N PRO A 116 -6.63 -5.09 -2.98
CA PRO A 116 -6.59 -5.38 -1.55
C PRO A 116 -7.49 -6.53 -1.05
N SER A 117 -8.33 -7.11 -1.91
CA SER A 117 -9.55 -7.84 -1.49
C SER A 117 -9.32 -9.04 -0.56
N THR A 118 -8.16 -9.71 -0.65
CA THR A 118 -7.77 -10.84 0.22
C THR A 118 -6.30 -10.74 0.66
N SER A 119 -5.72 -9.55 0.57
CA SER A 119 -4.26 -9.42 0.57
C SER A 119 -3.61 -9.16 1.92
N TYR A 120 -4.42 -8.90 2.93
CA TYR A 120 -3.96 -8.43 4.24
C TYR A 120 -4.16 -9.46 5.34
N ASP A 121 -4.48 -10.70 4.98
CA ASP A 121 -4.62 -11.79 5.95
C ASP A 121 -3.32 -12.00 6.73
N VAL A 122 -2.15 -11.85 6.08
CA VAL A 122 -0.85 -11.94 6.77
C VAL A 122 -0.66 -10.85 7.83
N LEU A 123 -1.24 -9.66 7.65
CA LEU A 123 -1.24 -8.61 8.70
C LEU A 123 -2.19 -8.97 9.85
N ARG A 124 -3.33 -9.58 9.52
CA ARG A 124 -4.29 -10.04 10.52
C ARG A 124 -3.71 -11.20 11.33
N ASP A 125 -3.00 -12.13 10.70
CA ASP A 125 -2.27 -13.22 11.36
C ASP A 125 -1.15 -12.68 12.27
N PHE A 126 -0.44 -11.65 11.81
CA PHE A 126 0.50 -10.94 12.68
C PHE A 126 -0.21 -10.32 13.89
N GLY A 127 -1.36 -9.69 13.69
CA GLY A 127 -2.23 -9.18 14.75
C GLY A 127 -2.72 -10.26 15.73
N ALA A 128 -3.17 -11.40 15.20
CA ALA A 128 -3.66 -12.54 15.97
C ALA A 128 -2.59 -13.06 16.94
N SER A 129 -1.31 -12.96 16.57
CA SER A 129 -0.21 -13.41 17.45
C SER A 129 -0.20 -12.72 18.82
N TYR A 130 -0.71 -11.49 18.92
CA TYR A 130 -0.82 -10.76 20.20
C TYR A 130 -1.91 -11.33 21.13
N ALA A 131 -2.86 -12.11 20.63
CA ALA A 131 -3.92 -12.70 21.45
C ALA A 131 -3.43 -13.86 22.33
N VAL A 132 -2.20 -14.34 22.11
CA VAL A 132 -1.50 -15.28 23.00
C VAL A 132 -1.20 -14.62 24.34
N TYR A 133 -0.97 -13.30 24.35
CA TYR A 133 -0.73 -12.57 25.58
C TYR A 133 -1.99 -12.61 26.47
N PRO A 134 -1.89 -13.00 27.75
CA PRO A 134 -3.06 -13.29 28.58
C PRO A 134 -3.91 -12.05 28.88
N LYS A 135 -3.29 -10.87 28.93
CA LYS A 135 -4.00 -9.61 29.17
C LYS A 135 -4.40 -8.95 27.86
N ARG A 136 -5.41 -8.08 27.92
CA ARG A 136 -5.80 -7.30 26.75
C ARG A 136 -4.67 -6.36 26.34
N VAL A 137 -4.31 -6.39 25.06
CA VAL A 137 -3.40 -5.40 24.47
C VAL A 137 -4.15 -4.08 24.37
N SER A 138 -3.49 -2.99 24.76
CA SER A 138 -4.11 -1.67 24.76
C SER A 138 -4.51 -1.25 23.35
N ALA A 139 -5.69 -0.67 23.16
CA ALA A 139 -6.08 -0.11 21.86
C ALA A 139 -5.08 0.96 21.38
N VAL A 140 -4.51 1.72 22.33
CA VAL A 140 -3.49 2.75 22.09
C VAL A 140 -2.20 2.16 21.52
N TYR A 141 -1.90 0.88 21.78
CA TYR A 141 -0.73 0.22 21.19
C TYR A 141 -0.82 0.20 19.66
N PHE A 142 -1.99 -0.12 19.11
CA PHE A 142 -2.20 -0.17 17.65
C PHE A 142 -2.15 1.23 17.01
N GLU A 143 -2.63 2.26 17.72
CA GLU A 143 -2.48 3.66 17.28
C GLU A 143 -0.99 4.06 17.24
N ARG A 144 -0.22 3.64 18.24
CA ARG A 144 1.24 3.87 18.26
C ARG A 144 1.96 3.15 17.13
N LEU A 145 1.48 1.98 16.68
CA LEU A 145 2.02 1.33 15.48
C LEU A 145 1.88 2.23 14.24
N ALA A 146 0.70 2.81 14.02
CA ALA A 146 0.47 3.71 12.88
C ALA A 146 1.38 4.94 12.94
N ASN A 147 1.48 5.56 14.12
CA ASN A 147 2.27 6.77 14.31
C ASN A 147 3.78 6.49 14.12
N ALA A 148 4.31 5.46 14.75
CA ALA A 148 5.72 5.09 14.65
C ALA A 148 6.11 4.68 13.24
N LEU A 149 5.23 3.94 12.54
CA LEU A 149 5.45 3.58 11.13
C LEU A 149 5.53 4.83 10.25
N ASN A 150 4.58 5.77 10.39
CA ASN A 150 4.56 6.99 9.59
C ASN A 150 5.79 7.87 9.85
N GLN A 151 6.18 8.03 11.13
CA GLN A 151 7.36 8.80 11.51
C GLN A 151 8.65 8.17 10.96
N THR A 152 8.81 6.86 11.15
CA THR A 152 10.00 6.14 10.66
C THR A 152 10.05 6.17 9.13
N ALA A 153 8.92 5.97 8.47
CA ALA A 153 8.82 6.06 7.02
C ALA A 153 9.21 7.44 6.53
N THR A 154 8.88 8.53 7.25
CA THR A 154 9.25 9.92 6.92
C THR A 154 10.75 10.18 7.06
N GLN A 155 11.34 9.75 8.18
CA GLN A 155 12.79 9.87 8.42
C GLN A 155 13.62 9.13 7.36
N LEU A 156 13.14 7.99 6.88
CA LEU A 156 13.80 7.25 5.81
C LEU A 156 13.69 7.94 4.44
N GLN A 157 12.75 8.88 4.26
CA GLN A 157 12.62 9.66 3.02
C GLN A 157 13.58 10.84 2.98
N GLU A 158 13.86 11.43 4.13
CA GLU A 158 14.82 12.53 4.26
C GLU A 158 16.24 12.05 3.87
N GLY A 159 16.54 10.77 4.06
CA GLY A 159 17.80 10.14 3.62
C GLY A 159 17.95 9.94 2.10
N ASP A 160 16.86 9.80 1.34
CA ASP A 160 16.91 9.63 -0.13
C ASP A 160 17.45 10.90 -0.84
N HIS A 161 17.37 12.07 -0.18
CA HIS A 161 17.81 13.36 -0.73
C HIS A 161 19.31 13.60 -0.55
N GLN A 162 19.99 12.89 0.36
CA GLN A 162 21.42 13.06 0.61
C GLN A 162 22.32 12.27 -0.37
N GLY A 163 21.74 11.42 -1.24
CA GLY A 163 22.49 10.59 -2.20
C GLY A 163 22.80 11.24 -3.55
N ILE A 164 22.42 12.50 -3.80
CA ILE A 164 22.56 13.16 -5.11
C ILE A 164 23.65 14.26 -5.13
N GLU A 165 24.21 14.67 -3.99
CA GLU A 165 25.30 15.64 -3.95
C GLU A 165 26.65 14.98 -3.63
N MET A 166 27.17 14.22 -4.59
CA MET A 166 28.61 14.09 -4.75
C MET A 166 28.94 14.47 -6.19
N PRO A 167 29.44 15.69 -6.45
CA PRO A 167 30.04 15.98 -7.74
C PRO A 167 31.26 15.07 -7.85
N VAL A 168 31.14 14.04 -8.68
CA VAL A 168 32.30 13.33 -9.22
C VAL A 168 33.08 14.40 -9.96
N SER A 169 34.13 14.91 -9.32
CA SER A 169 35.18 15.69 -9.97
C SER A 169 35.84 14.80 -11.02
N ALA A 170 35.19 14.69 -12.17
CA ALA A 170 35.74 14.04 -13.33
C ALA A 170 36.81 14.99 -13.88
N SER A 171 38.07 14.69 -13.59
CA SER A 171 39.20 15.19 -14.36
C SER A 171 39.10 14.62 -15.77
N PHE A 172 38.49 15.37 -16.69
CA PHE A 172 38.51 15.07 -18.11
C PHE A 172 39.81 15.62 -18.71
N SER A 173 40.83 14.75 -18.83
CA SER A 173 41.94 14.96 -19.75
C SER A 173 41.51 14.58 -21.16
N SER A 174 41.70 15.54 -22.06
CA SER A 174 41.50 15.53 -23.51
C SER A 174 41.89 14.24 -24.23
N PHE A 175 41.08 13.81 -25.21
CA PHE A 175 41.61 13.32 -26.48
C PHE A 175 40.60 13.44 -27.63
N SER A 176 41.12 13.83 -28.79
CA SER A 176 40.43 14.30 -29.99
C SER A 176 39.79 13.18 -30.85
N THR A 177 38.75 13.57 -31.60
CA THR A 177 38.05 12.82 -32.67
C THR A 177 38.96 12.29 -33.81
N PRO A 178 38.50 11.35 -34.66
CA PRO A 178 37.90 11.79 -35.93
C PRO A 178 36.70 10.95 -36.45
N ALA A 179 36.02 11.52 -37.44
CA ALA A 179 34.75 11.13 -38.06
C ALA A 179 34.81 10.07 -39.18
N LYS A 180 33.61 9.71 -39.68
CA LYS A 180 33.20 8.91 -40.88
C LYS A 180 32.88 7.43 -40.54
N THR A 181 31.79 6.80 -40.96
CA THR A 181 31.12 6.79 -42.27
C THR A 181 29.70 6.17 -42.15
N ALA A 182 28.79 6.57 -43.05
CA ALA A 182 27.44 6.03 -43.20
C ALA A 182 27.39 4.63 -43.83
N ILE A 183 26.45 3.78 -43.40
CA ILE A 183 25.86 2.71 -44.24
C ILE A 183 24.36 2.59 -43.92
N HIS A 184 23.56 2.75 -44.96
CA HIS A 184 22.12 2.49 -45.01
C HIS A 184 21.82 0.98 -44.91
N SER A 185 20.71 0.62 -44.26
CA SER A 185 19.99 -0.60 -44.64
C SER A 185 18.49 -0.38 -44.56
N ARG A 186 17.84 -0.53 -45.73
CA ARG A 186 16.40 -0.52 -45.96
C ARG A 186 15.84 -1.86 -45.51
N GLY A 187 14.82 -1.83 -44.65
CA GLY A 187 14.01 -2.99 -44.25
C GLY A 187 12.53 -2.61 -44.26
N SER A 188 11.83 -3.14 -45.26
CA SER A 188 10.46 -2.89 -45.71
C SER A 188 9.36 -2.84 -44.62
N LEU A 189 8.47 -1.85 -44.79
CA LEU A 189 7.16 -1.73 -44.15
C LEU A 189 6.11 -2.58 -44.89
N THR A 190 5.44 -3.50 -44.21
CA THR A 190 4.04 -3.90 -44.50
C THR A 190 3.40 -4.45 -43.22
N GLY A 191 2.37 -3.78 -42.70
CA GLY A 191 1.59 -4.25 -41.55
C GLY A 191 0.94 -3.16 -40.70
N VAL A 192 0.08 -2.33 -41.30
CA VAL A 192 -0.99 -1.57 -40.62
C VAL A 192 -2.22 -2.49 -40.72
N ASP A 193 -2.95 -2.85 -39.67
CA ASP A 193 -3.64 -2.00 -38.69
C ASP A 193 -3.87 -2.74 -37.36
N SER A 194 -4.19 -1.98 -36.31
CA SER A 194 -4.80 -2.39 -35.04
C SER A 194 -3.94 -2.25 -33.77
N ILE A 195 -3.25 -1.11 -33.57
CA ILE A 195 -2.95 -0.59 -32.22
C ILE A 195 -2.91 0.95 -32.28
N ARG A 196 -4.07 1.61 -32.37
CA ARG A 196 -4.13 3.09 -32.26
C ARG A 196 -5.26 3.59 -31.37
N GLU A 197 -5.46 2.97 -30.20
CA GLU A 197 -6.36 3.54 -29.17
C GLU A 197 -5.83 3.46 -27.71
N HIS A 198 -4.57 3.06 -27.47
CA HIS A 198 -4.04 2.89 -26.10
C HIS A 198 -2.90 3.84 -25.68
N GLY A 199 -2.55 4.83 -26.51
CA GLY A 199 -1.45 5.77 -26.25
C GLY A 199 -1.83 7.05 -25.51
N ASP A 200 -3.10 7.47 -25.56
CA ASP A 200 -3.49 8.83 -25.15
C ASP A 200 -3.73 8.99 -23.64
N CYS A 201 -3.78 7.89 -22.89
CA CYS A 201 -4.00 7.91 -21.44
C CYS A 201 -2.72 8.23 -20.66
N LEU A 202 -1.53 7.88 -21.20
CA LEU A 202 -0.24 8.17 -20.56
C LEU A 202 0.21 9.61 -20.84
N GLY A 203 -0.08 10.15 -22.02
CA GLY A 203 0.24 11.54 -22.38
C GLY A 203 -0.53 12.57 -21.55
N GLN A 204 -1.80 12.30 -21.23
CA GLN A 204 -2.58 13.18 -20.34
C GLN A 204 -2.14 13.08 -18.87
N LEU A 205 -1.64 11.93 -18.41
CA LEU A 205 -1.04 11.79 -17.08
C LEU A 205 0.22 12.64 -16.95
N LEU A 206 1.06 12.70 -17.99
CA LEU A 206 2.27 13.53 -18.04
C LEU A 206 1.96 15.03 -18.10
N SER A 207 0.91 15.47 -18.79
CA SER A 207 0.52 16.89 -18.81
C SER A 207 0.01 17.40 -17.46
N LEU A 208 -0.61 16.54 -16.65
CA LEU A 208 -1.06 16.89 -15.29
C LEU A 208 0.08 16.86 -14.26
N ILE A 209 1.25 16.30 -14.62
CA ILE A 209 2.44 16.24 -13.76
C ILE A 209 3.19 17.58 -13.76
N TRP A 210 3.06 18.41 -14.79
CA TRP A 210 3.78 19.69 -14.90
C TRP A 210 2.98 20.92 -14.40
N ASP A 211 1.64 20.81 -14.32
CA ASP A 211 0.75 21.97 -14.08
C ASP A 211 0.26 22.10 -12.63
N SER A 212 0.83 21.32 -11.70
CA SER A 212 0.59 21.52 -10.27
C SER A 212 1.63 22.52 -9.76
N LYS A 213 1.23 23.79 -9.62
CA LYS A 213 1.98 24.88 -8.98
C LYS A 213 2.93 24.35 -7.92
N ALA A 214 4.21 24.27 -8.26
CA ALA A 214 5.28 23.98 -7.34
C ALA A 214 5.51 25.25 -6.50
N GLU A 215 4.85 25.32 -5.35
CA GLU A 215 5.41 26.10 -4.25
C GLU A 215 6.80 25.52 -3.96
N HIS A 216 7.79 26.41 -3.91
CA HIS A 216 9.19 26.02 -3.84
C HIS A 216 9.46 25.36 -2.49
N HIS A 217 9.39 24.03 -2.48
CA HIS A 217 9.84 23.20 -1.38
C HIS A 217 11.36 23.16 -1.37
N GLY A 218 11.96 23.31 -0.19
CA GLY A 218 13.41 23.27 -0.03
C GLY A 218 13.97 21.92 -0.47
N PRO A 219 15.29 21.80 -0.72
CA PRO A 219 15.91 20.59 -1.22
C PRO A 219 15.75 19.33 -0.33
N ASN A 220 15.20 19.48 0.88
CA ASN A 220 15.00 18.41 1.87
C ASN A 220 13.52 18.12 2.21
N ASP A 221 12.56 18.77 1.55
CA ASP A 221 11.15 18.65 1.93
C ASP A 221 10.48 17.42 1.27
N VAL A 222 9.97 16.50 2.09
CA VAL A 222 9.18 15.36 1.61
C VAL A 222 7.90 15.88 0.93
N CYS A 223 7.66 15.44 -0.31
CA CYS A 223 6.45 15.82 -1.05
C CYS A 223 5.17 15.55 -0.21
N PRO A 224 4.29 16.55 0.00
CA PRO A 224 3.11 16.42 0.87
C PRO A 224 2.20 15.25 0.51
N ILE A 225 2.05 14.93 -0.78
CA ILE A 225 1.22 13.81 -1.26
C ILE A 225 1.83 12.47 -0.83
N THR A 226 3.17 12.37 -0.81
CA THR A 226 3.86 11.16 -0.35
C THR A 226 3.72 11.00 1.16
N ALA A 227 3.87 12.07 1.93
CA ALA A 227 3.65 12.05 3.38
C ALA A 227 2.21 11.65 3.75
N GLU A 228 1.22 12.20 3.05
CA GLU A 228 -0.19 11.83 3.20
C GLU A 228 -0.40 10.34 2.88
N ALA A 229 0.19 9.84 1.79
CA ALA A 229 0.08 8.44 1.40
C ALA A 229 0.61 7.49 2.48
N TRP A 230 1.76 7.81 3.09
CA TRP A 230 2.33 7.02 4.19
C TRP A 230 1.48 7.10 5.46
N THR A 231 0.87 8.25 5.74
CA THR A 231 -0.05 8.41 6.88
C THR A 231 -1.26 7.49 6.72
N VAL A 232 -1.92 7.52 5.55
CA VAL A 232 -3.09 6.68 5.26
C VAL A 232 -2.70 5.19 5.25
N LEU A 233 -1.58 4.83 4.64
CA LEU A 233 -1.07 3.46 4.64
C LEU A 233 -0.82 2.96 6.07
N SER A 234 -0.17 3.77 6.91
CA SER A 234 0.18 3.36 8.27
C SER A 234 -1.06 3.11 9.13
N ALA A 235 -2.06 3.99 9.02
CA ALA A 235 -3.36 3.80 9.67
C ALA A 235 -4.05 2.51 9.16
N PHE A 236 -4.04 2.29 7.85
CA PHE A 236 -4.61 1.09 7.25
C PHE A 236 -3.96 -0.20 7.78
N LEU A 237 -2.62 -0.26 7.79
CA LEU A 237 -1.86 -1.43 8.25
C LEU A 237 -2.14 -1.72 9.73
N ALA A 238 -2.07 -0.70 10.59
CA ALA A 238 -2.37 -0.83 12.01
C ALA A 238 -3.81 -1.31 12.27
N ASN A 239 -4.77 -0.84 11.47
CA ASN A 239 -6.16 -1.30 11.57
C ASN A 239 -6.32 -2.78 11.20
N GLN A 240 -5.61 -3.28 10.18
CA GLN A 240 -5.65 -4.72 9.86
C GLN A 240 -5.02 -5.57 10.97
N ILE A 241 -3.92 -5.11 11.57
CA ILE A 241 -3.28 -5.78 12.70
C ILE A 241 -4.24 -5.80 13.91
N LYS A 242 -4.86 -4.67 14.25
CA LYS A 242 -5.85 -4.58 15.33
C LYS A 242 -7.05 -5.48 15.07
N TYR A 243 -7.55 -5.52 13.84
CA TYR A 243 -8.67 -6.38 13.46
C TYR A 243 -8.33 -7.86 13.67
N GLY A 244 -7.16 -8.30 13.21
CA GLY A 244 -6.69 -9.67 13.44
C GLY A 244 -6.58 -10.04 14.92
N TYR A 245 -6.05 -9.12 15.74
CA TYR A 245 -6.00 -9.29 17.20
C TYR A 245 -7.40 -9.46 17.83
N GLU A 246 -8.33 -8.55 17.52
CA GLU A 246 -9.68 -8.59 18.09
C GLU A 246 -10.45 -9.83 17.64
N MET A 247 -10.30 -10.25 16.38
CA MET A 247 -10.90 -11.50 15.87
C MET A 247 -10.37 -12.74 16.58
N GLU A 248 -9.05 -12.87 16.71
CA GLU A 248 -8.44 -14.00 17.41
C GLU A 248 -8.84 -14.04 18.89
N ARG A 249 -8.98 -12.89 19.54
CA ARG A 249 -9.49 -12.79 20.91
C ARG A 249 -10.93 -13.31 21.04
N VAL A 250 -11.80 -12.96 20.10
CA VAL A 250 -13.18 -13.49 20.04
C VAL A 250 -13.15 -15.00 19.83
N ILE A 251 -12.39 -15.48 18.84
CA ILE A 251 -12.26 -16.92 18.54
C ILE A 251 -11.80 -17.69 19.77
N ARG A 252 -10.74 -17.24 20.46
CA ARG A 252 -10.26 -17.88 21.69
C ARG A 252 -11.29 -17.89 22.81
N THR A 253 -12.06 -16.81 22.95
CA THR A 253 -13.12 -16.72 23.94
C THR A 253 -14.23 -17.72 23.64
N GLU A 254 -14.65 -17.84 22.39
CA GLU A 254 -15.65 -18.82 21.97
C GLU A 254 -15.14 -20.27 22.11
N LEU A 255 -13.89 -20.54 21.72
CA LEU A 255 -13.27 -21.86 21.92
C LEU A 255 -13.19 -22.26 23.40
N SER A 256 -12.87 -21.32 24.29
CA SER A 256 -12.83 -21.59 25.73
C SER A 256 -14.23 -21.88 26.30
N LYS A 257 -15.28 -21.17 25.85
CA LYS A 257 -16.67 -21.50 26.21
C LYS A 257 -17.07 -22.92 25.81
N LEU A 258 -16.52 -23.42 24.70
CA LEU A 258 -16.74 -24.78 24.20
C LEU A 258 -15.81 -25.83 24.83
N GLY A 259 -14.88 -25.43 25.72
CA GLY A 259 -13.88 -26.33 26.30
C GLY A 259 -12.81 -26.81 25.29
N LEU A 260 -12.64 -26.10 24.17
CA LEU A 260 -11.73 -26.43 23.07
C LEU A 260 -10.43 -25.61 23.09
N ASP A 261 -10.10 -24.96 24.21
CA ASP A 261 -8.93 -24.09 24.36
C ASP A 261 -7.59 -24.82 24.53
N GLY A 262 -7.58 -26.15 24.31
CA GLY A 262 -6.38 -26.98 24.41
C GLY A 262 -5.88 -27.21 25.85
N SER A 263 -6.51 -26.57 26.86
CA SER A 263 -6.28 -26.84 28.29
C SER A 263 -6.96 -28.13 28.77
N GLY A 264 -7.88 -28.66 27.98
CA GLY A 264 -8.69 -29.83 28.29
C GLY A 264 -8.08 -31.13 27.79
N GLY A 265 -7.06 -31.65 28.47
CA GLY A 265 -6.96 -33.11 28.58
C GLY A 265 -8.30 -33.62 29.10
N MET A 266 -8.90 -34.61 28.42
CA MET A 266 -10.20 -35.19 28.74
C MET A 266 -10.37 -35.37 30.25
N LYS A 267 -11.00 -34.40 30.93
CA LYS A 267 -11.66 -34.69 32.19
C LYS A 267 -12.89 -35.47 31.79
N ARG A 268 -12.75 -36.80 31.79
CA ARG A 268 -13.85 -37.76 31.92
C ARG A 268 -14.74 -37.24 33.05
N GLY A 269 -15.77 -36.47 32.69
CA GLY A 269 -16.95 -36.36 33.52
C GLY A 269 -17.49 -37.77 33.58
N ALA A 270 -17.20 -38.48 34.67
CA ALA A 270 -17.91 -39.68 35.01
C ALA A 270 -19.38 -39.27 35.10
N LEU A 271 -20.15 -39.62 34.07
CA LEU A 271 -21.60 -39.71 34.16
C LEU A 271 -21.86 -40.82 35.18
N SER A 272 -21.88 -40.47 36.48
CA SER A 272 -22.46 -41.34 37.49
C SER A 272 -23.96 -41.36 37.23
N LEU A 273 -24.39 -42.31 36.41
CA LEU A 273 -25.77 -42.76 36.36
C LEU A 273 -26.09 -43.33 37.74
N GLN A 274 -26.59 -42.45 38.61
CA GLN A 274 -27.09 -42.82 39.91
C GLN A 274 -28.41 -43.56 39.67
N ARG A 275 -28.35 -44.88 39.76
CA ARG A 275 -29.51 -45.76 39.67
C ARG A 275 -30.44 -45.41 40.85
N PRO A 276 -31.72 -45.06 40.62
CA PRO A 276 -32.64 -44.87 41.72
C PRO A 276 -32.83 -46.22 42.43
N THR A 277 -32.47 -46.28 43.71
CA THR A 277 -32.95 -47.32 44.62
C THR A 277 -34.46 -47.18 44.72
N GLN A 278 -35.19 -48.05 44.02
CA GLN A 278 -36.61 -48.26 44.29
C GLN A 278 -36.77 -49.20 45.48
N PHE A 279 -37.85 -48.92 46.21
CA PHE A 279 -38.25 -49.39 47.51
C PHE A 279 -38.62 -50.88 47.58
N ALA A 280 -38.62 -51.36 48.84
CA ALA A 280 -39.24 -52.55 49.43
C ALA A 280 -38.44 -53.87 49.37
#